data_AF-S7TH21-F1
#
_entry.id   AF-S7TH21-F1
#
_cell.length_a   1.000
_cell.length_b   1.000
_cell.length_c   1.000
_cell.angle_alpha   90.00
_cell.angle_beta   90.00
_cell.angle_gamma   90.00
#
_symmetry.space_group_name_H-M   'P 1'
#
loop_
_entity.id
_entity.type
_entity.pdbx_description
1 polymer ?
#
loop_
_entity_poly.entity_id
_entity_poly.type
_entity_poly.pdbx_seq_one_letter_code
_entity_poly.pdbx_strand_id
1 'polypeptide(L)'
;MIRKVISGGEAGVERAALDAAQKFMIDCGGWMPRRRDGEDEALVRAYRLTLLIDADADQAAARNVSNADGVLAIVWGAATESAARHLRLAERYGRPAKVLDLDRIPAFKAAREAEAWIREKGIAVLNVTGSQTTDAAVYRTASDILETLHQLLMIDPRHHRSGPGDVATRADVRLDAFVRIPKTVDEAVAVLLSALSFRDRTRIANMDEKRLDTLMPSIGVYIQNEFRLRQGNPSLMDDCRARSDTPDEAPAKVVIRALRRALRNTDGVLRVVK
;
A
#
# COMPACT_ATOMS: atom_id res chain seq x y z
N MET A 1 -8.42 4.27 -14.92
CA MET A 1 -9.32 4.65 -13.81
C MET A 1 -10.42 3.62 -13.76
N ILE A 2 -10.79 3.17 -12.56
CA ILE A 2 -11.88 2.20 -12.38
C ILE A 2 -13.21 2.91 -12.66
N ARG A 3 -14.00 2.33 -13.56
CA ARG A 3 -15.36 2.78 -13.92
C ARG A 3 -16.43 1.98 -13.20
N LYS A 4 -16.14 0.71 -12.86
CA LYS A 4 -17.08 -0.17 -12.17
C LYS A 4 -16.37 -1.18 -11.27
N VAL A 5 -16.92 -1.43 -10.10
CA VAL A 5 -16.54 -2.55 -9.23
C VAL A 5 -17.63 -3.61 -9.28
N ILE A 6 -17.26 -4.87 -9.52
CA ILE A 6 -18.19 -5.99 -9.46
C ILE A 6 -17.77 -7.02 -8.43
N SER A 7 -18.74 -7.63 -7.76
CA SER A 7 -18.51 -8.66 -6.74
C SER A 7 -19.75 -9.52 -6.51
N GLY A 8 -19.58 -10.68 -5.87
CA GLY A 8 -20.69 -11.54 -5.43
C GLY A 8 -21.35 -11.06 -4.13
N GLY A 9 -20.78 -10.05 -3.47
CA GLY A 9 -21.33 -9.47 -2.26
C GLY A 9 -21.42 -10.45 -1.09
N GLU A 10 -20.49 -11.41 -0.97
CA GLU A 10 -20.28 -12.16 0.29
C GLU A 10 -19.89 -11.23 1.44
N ALA A 11 -20.10 -11.69 2.68
CA ALA A 11 -19.61 -10.99 3.86
C ALA A 11 -18.06 -10.95 3.89
N GLY A 12 -17.49 -9.84 4.35
CA GLY A 12 -16.04 -9.61 4.37
C GLY A 12 -15.59 -8.74 3.19
N VAL A 13 -14.65 -9.25 2.39
CA VAL A 13 -13.97 -8.48 1.33
C VAL A 13 -14.92 -8.03 0.23
N GLU A 14 -15.83 -8.89 -0.20
CA GLU A 14 -16.77 -8.61 -1.29
C GLU A 14 -17.75 -7.49 -0.92
N ARG A 15 -18.28 -7.51 0.30
CA ARG A 15 -19.09 -6.42 0.86
C ARG A 15 -18.31 -5.11 0.95
N ALA A 16 -17.08 -5.16 1.49
CA ALA A 16 -16.20 -3.99 1.60
C ALA A 16 -15.94 -3.33 0.24
N ALA A 17 -15.77 -4.14 -0.81
CA ALA A 17 -15.60 -3.64 -2.18
C ALA A 17 -16.82 -2.88 -2.71
N LEU A 18 -18.01 -3.42 -2.49
CA LEU A 18 -19.25 -2.77 -2.92
C LEU A 18 -19.52 -1.49 -2.13
N ASP A 19 -19.28 -1.50 -0.82
CA ASP A 19 -19.42 -0.31 0.04
C ASP A 19 -18.42 0.78 -0.33
N ALA A 20 -17.16 0.43 -0.57
CA ALA A 20 -16.15 1.38 -1.03
C ALA A 20 -16.52 2.00 -2.38
N ALA A 21 -17.03 1.18 -3.32
CA ALA A 21 -17.49 1.69 -4.62
C ALA A 21 -18.61 2.72 -4.45
N GLN A 22 -19.61 2.43 -3.60
CA GLN A 22 -20.68 3.39 -3.29
C GLN A 22 -20.17 4.66 -2.63
N LYS A 23 -19.28 4.54 -1.64
CA LYS A 23 -18.66 5.66 -0.92
C LYS A 23 -18.00 6.66 -1.87
N PHE A 24 -17.34 6.17 -2.93
CA PHE A 24 -16.67 7.01 -3.92
C PHE A 24 -17.47 7.23 -5.20
N MET A 25 -18.77 6.90 -5.20
CA MET A 25 -19.66 7.05 -6.35
C MET A 25 -19.16 6.34 -7.63
N ILE A 26 -18.44 5.23 -7.46
CA ILE A 26 -18.07 4.33 -8.55
C ILE A 26 -19.25 3.38 -8.79
N ASP A 27 -19.58 3.09 -10.04
CA ASP A 27 -20.65 2.14 -10.33
C ASP A 27 -20.32 0.77 -9.71
N CYS A 28 -21.32 0.14 -9.09
CA CYS A 28 -21.14 -1.15 -8.44
C CYS A 28 -22.21 -2.15 -8.89
N GLY A 29 -21.91 -3.44 -8.77
CA GLY A 29 -22.84 -4.51 -9.11
C GLY A 29 -22.18 -5.86 -9.09
N GLY A 30 -22.68 -6.77 -9.90
CA GLY A 30 -22.16 -8.13 -10.03
C GLY A 30 -23.27 -9.16 -9.99
N TRP A 31 -22.87 -10.42 -10.02
CA TRP A 31 -23.77 -11.57 -9.99
C TRP A 31 -23.57 -12.33 -8.69
N MET A 32 -24.69 -12.71 -8.06
CA MET A 32 -24.70 -13.53 -6.86
C MET A 32 -25.62 -14.74 -7.04
N PRO A 33 -25.27 -15.91 -6.50
CA PRO A 33 -26.20 -17.04 -6.44
C PRO A 33 -27.26 -16.75 -5.35
N ARG A 34 -28.33 -17.55 -5.34
CA ARG A 34 -29.25 -17.56 -4.20
C ARG A 34 -28.56 -18.13 -2.96
N ARG A 35 -28.68 -17.44 -1.82
CA ARG A 35 -28.14 -17.87 -0.52
C ARG A 35 -29.26 -17.99 0.51
N ARG A 36 -29.91 -16.87 0.83
CA ARG A 36 -30.95 -16.79 1.84
C ARG A 36 -31.98 -15.72 1.49
N ASP A 37 -33.22 -16.16 1.44
CA ASP A 37 -34.37 -15.31 1.11
C ASP A 37 -34.47 -14.12 2.11
N GLY A 38 -34.72 -12.92 1.59
CA GLY A 38 -34.76 -11.67 2.36
C GLY A 38 -33.42 -10.94 2.47
N GLU A 39 -32.33 -11.65 2.80
CA GLU A 39 -30.97 -11.06 2.77
C GLU A 39 -30.55 -10.78 1.33
N ASP A 40 -30.75 -11.75 0.42
CA ASP A 40 -30.40 -11.59 -1.00
C ASP A 40 -31.09 -10.39 -1.65
N GLU A 41 -32.37 -10.18 -1.35
CA GLU A 41 -33.13 -9.04 -1.87
C GLU A 41 -32.59 -7.70 -1.38
N ALA A 42 -32.20 -7.62 -0.11
CA ALA A 42 -31.59 -6.42 0.45
C ALA A 42 -30.27 -6.11 -0.26
N LEU A 43 -29.46 -7.12 -0.55
CA LEU A 43 -28.19 -6.96 -1.27
C LEU A 43 -28.38 -6.56 -2.73
N VAL A 44 -29.33 -7.20 -3.43
CA VAL A 44 -29.72 -6.86 -4.80
C VAL A 44 -30.12 -5.40 -4.90
N ARG A 45 -30.98 -4.92 -3.98
CA ARG A 45 -31.41 -3.51 -3.95
C ARG A 45 -30.27 -2.56 -3.57
N ALA A 46 -29.51 -2.90 -2.54
CA ALA A 46 -28.44 -2.04 -2.04
C ALA A 46 -27.34 -1.84 -3.09
N TYR A 47 -26.88 -2.90 -3.73
CA TYR A 47 -25.67 -2.88 -4.55
C TYR A 47 -25.90 -3.09 -6.05
N ARG A 48 -27.17 -3.14 -6.50
CA ARG A 48 -27.56 -3.43 -7.90
C ARG A 48 -26.99 -4.76 -8.39
N LEU A 49 -26.99 -5.77 -7.50
CA LEU A 49 -26.58 -7.13 -7.87
C LEU A 49 -27.65 -7.79 -8.73
N THR A 50 -27.22 -8.70 -9.59
CA THR A 50 -28.12 -9.59 -10.34
C THR A 50 -28.16 -10.94 -9.64
N LEU A 51 -29.33 -11.29 -9.09
CA LEU A 51 -29.57 -12.60 -8.52
C LEU A 51 -29.71 -13.64 -9.64
N LEU A 52 -28.91 -14.71 -9.57
CA LEU A 52 -29.03 -15.86 -10.46
C LEU A 52 -29.78 -16.98 -9.74
N ILE A 53 -31.07 -17.13 -10.06
CA ILE A 53 -32.01 -17.98 -9.32
C ILE A 53 -31.61 -19.48 -9.37
N ASP A 54 -31.18 -19.96 -10.53
CA ASP A 54 -30.81 -21.37 -10.76
C ASP A 54 -29.31 -21.57 -10.91
N ALA A 55 -28.50 -20.68 -10.31
CA ALA A 55 -27.05 -20.74 -10.43
C ALA A 55 -26.34 -20.98 -9.11
N ASP A 56 -25.29 -21.79 -9.17
CA ASP A 56 -24.37 -21.99 -8.06
C ASP A 56 -23.33 -20.85 -7.95
N ALA A 57 -22.51 -20.93 -6.91
CA ALA A 57 -21.46 -19.95 -6.66
C ALA A 57 -20.38 -19.93 -7.75
N ASP A 58 -20.14 -21.05 -8.44
CA ASP A 58 -19.18 -21.14 -9.54
C ASP A 58 -19.69 -20.41 -10.79
N GLN A 59 -20.96 -20.54 -11.10
CA GLN A 59 -21.63 -19.84 -12.20
C GLN A 59 -21.72 -18.33 -11.94
N ALA A 60 -22.04 -17.92 -10.70
CA ALA A 60 -22.02 -16.50 -10.32
C ALA A 60 -20.61 -15.90 -10.41
N ALA A 61 -19.59 -16.59 -9.86
CA ALA A 61 -18.20 -16.19 -9.98
C ALA A 61 -17.75 -16.12 -11.45
N ALA A 62 -18.16 -17.08 -12.28
CA ALA A 62 -17.85 -17.08 -13.70
C ALA A 62 -18.41 -15.85 -14.43
N ARG A 63 -19.62 -15.39 -14.07
CA ARG A 63 -20.19 -14.14 -14.59
C ARG A 63 -19.40 -12.92 -14.12
N ASN A 64 -19.04 -12.85 -12.84
CA ASN A 64 -18.21 -11.76 -12.31
C ASN A 64 -16.83 -11.71 -13.00
N VAL A 65 -16.14 -12.83 -13.16
CA VAL A 65 -14.82 -12.89 -13.81
C VAL A 65 -14.91 -12.57 -15.31
N SER A 66 -15.88 -13.14 -16.03
CA SER A 66 -16.00 -12.93 -17.49
C SER A 66 -16.34 -11.49 -17.87
N ASN A 67 -17.03 -10.75 -17.00
CA ASN A 67 -17.42 -9.35 -17.20
C ASN A 67 -16.44 -8.34 -16.57
N ALA A 68 -15.32 -8.81 -16.01
CA ALA A 68 -14.26 -7.96 -15.49
C ALA A 68 -13.11 -7.79 -16.49
N ASP A 69 -12.42 -6.65 -16.39
CA ASP A 69 -11.13 -6.45 -17.03
C ASP A 69 -10.01 -7.14 -16.22
N GLY A 70 -10.19 -7.31 -14.91
CA GLY A 70 -9.28 -8.08 -14.05
C GLY A 70 -9.88 -8.42 -12.67
N VAL A 71 -9.24 -9.36 -11.97
CA VAL A 71 -9.69 -9.89 -10.68
C VAL A 71 -8.68 -9.56 -9.57
N LEU A 72 -9.12 -8.85 -8.54
CA LEU A 72 -8.34 -8.58 -7.33
C LEU A 72 -8.84 -9.46 -6.18
N ALA A 73 -7.97 -10.28 -5.62
CA ALA A 73 -8.25 -11.11 -4.45
C ALA A 73 -7.52 -10.56 -3.22
N ILE A 74 -8.25 -10.21 -2.16
CA ILE A 74 -7.68 -9.81 -0.86
C ILE A 74 -7.87 -10.96 0.12
N VAL A 75 -6.77 -11.48 0.68
CA VAL A 75 -6.77 -12.69 1.50
C VAL A 75 -5.84 -12.56 2.70
N TRP A 76 -6.02 -13.44 3.69
CA TRP A 76 -5.11 -13.65 4.80
C TRP A 76 -4.57 -15.08 4.70
N GLY A 77 -3.34 -15.20 4.19
CA GLY A 77 -2.72 -16.47 3.87
C GLY A 77 -3.25 -17.06 2.56
N ALA A 78 -3.54 -18.36 2.56
CA ALA A 78 -3.95 -19.07 1.35
C ALA A 78 -5.32 -18.58 0.83
N ALA A 79 -5.42 -18.37 -0.48
CA ALA A 79 -6.71 -18.10 -1.12
C ALA A 79 -7.59 -19.36 -1.06
N THR A 80 -8.69 -19.28 -0.31
CA THR A 80 -9.68 -20.35 -0.15
C THR A 80 -11.04 -19.92 -0.70
N GLU A 81 -11.98 -20.86 -0.79
CA GLU A 81 -13.40 -20.60 -1.08
C GLU A 81 -13.64 -19.66 -2.28
N SER A 82 -14.26 -18.48 -2.05
CA SER A 82 -14.58 -17.51 -3.10
C SER A 82 -13.33 -17.03 -3.83
N ALA A 83 -12.26 -16.70 -3.10
CA ALA A 83 -11.01 -16.24 -3.71
C ALA A 83 -10.39 -17.32 -4.61
N ALA A 84 -10.30 -18.56 -4.11
CA ALA A 84 -9.75 -19.68 -4.89
C ALA A 84 -10.57 -19.94 -6.16
N ARG A 85 -11.90 -19.90 -6.05
CA ARG A 85 -12.83 -20.07 -7.18
C ARG A 85 -12.62 -19.01 -8.25
N HIS A 86 -12.61 -17.74 -7.86
CA HIS A 86 -12.43 -16.62 -8.78
C HIS A 86 -11.05 -16.63 -9.46
N LEU A 87 -9.99 -16.99 -8.73
CA LEU A 87 -8.63 -17.07 -9.30
C LEU A 87 -8.52 -18.20 -10.33
N ARG A 88 -9.08 -19.39 -10.06
CA ARG A 88 -9.13 -20.50 -11.05
C ARG A 88 -9.90 -20.10 -12.32
N LEU A 89 -11.01 -19.37 -12.15
CA LEU A 89 -11.80 -18.88 -13.28
C LEU A 89 -11.08 -17.78 -14.06
N ALA A 90 -10.34 -16.90 -13.37
CA ALA A 90 -9.53 -15.87 -14.02
C ALA A 90 -8.44 -16.49 -14.91
N GLU A 91 -7.73 -17.49 -14.38
CA GLU A 91 -6.76 -18.27 -15.15
C GLU A 91 -7.41 -18.93 -16.37
N ARG A 92 -8.54 -19.64 -16.17
CA ARG A 92 -9.29 -20.31 -17.25
C ARG A 92 -9.72 -19.35 -18.36
N TYR A 93 -10.14 -18.14 -18.01
CA TYR A 93 -10.63 -17.14 -18.97
C TYR A 93 -9.55 -16.17 -19.47
N GLY A 94 -8.28 -16.37 -19.09
CA GLY A 94 -7.19 -15.46 -19.47
C GLY A 94 -7.35 -14.05 -18.94
N ARG A 95 -8.04 -13.87 -17.79
CA ARG A 95 -8.20 -12.57 -17.13
C ARG A 95 -7.00 -12.31 -16.22
N PRO A 96 -6.40 -11.10 -16.26
CA PRO A 96 -5.36 -10.76 -15.29
C PRO A 96 -5.93 -10.83 -13.87
N ALA A 97 -5.16 -11.43 -12.97
CA ALA A 97 -5.51 -11.54 -11.57
C ALA A 97 -4.36 -11.09 -10.67
N LYS A 98 -4.69 -10.49 -9.53
CA LYS A 98 -3.74 -10.08 -8.50
C LYS A 98 -4.22 -10.56 -7.13
N VAL A 99 -3.33 -11.22 -6.40
CA VAL A 99 -3.57 -11.65 -5.02
C VAL A 99 -2.82 -10.72 -4.08
N LEU A 100 -3.52 -10.21 -3.07
CA LEU A 100 -2.98 -9.44 -1.96
C LEU A 100 -3.11 -10.27 -0.69
N ASP A 101 -1.99 -10.84 -0.24
CA ASP A 101 -1.92 -11.65 0.97
C ASP A 101 -1.46 -10.82 2.17
N LEU A 102 -2.41 -10.48 3.04
CA LEU A 102 -2.21 -9.57 4.17
C LEU A 102 -1.47 -10.20 5.36
N ASP A 103 -1.22 -11.51 5.35
CA ASP A 103 -0.26 -12.13 6.28
C ASP A 103 1.19 -11.84 5.86
N ARG A 104 1.40 -11.45 4.60
CA ARG A 104 2.73 -11.24 4.01
C ARG A 104 3.04 -9.79 3.70
N ILE A 105 2.02 -8.97 3.41
CA ILE A 105 2.20 -7.56 3.08
C ILE A 105 1.29 -6.65 3.92
N PRO A 106 1.79 -5.49 4.40
CA PRO A 106 0.94 -4.51 5.07
C PRO A 106 -0.12 -3.91 4.13
N ALA A 107 -1.26 -3.49 4.69
CA ALA A 107 -2.40 -2.93 3.96
C ALA A 107 -2.04 -1.82 2.95
N PHE A 108 -1.22 -0.83 3.36
CA PHE A 108 -0.81 0.25 2.46
C PHE A 108 0.02 -0.25 1.25
N LYS A 109 0.90 -1.22 1.48
CA LYS A 109 1.67 -1.85 0.40
C LYS A 109 0.76 -2.63 -0.54
N ALA A 110 -0.24 -3.32 0.00
CA ALA A 110 -1.25 -4.01 -0.79
C ALA A 110 -2.03 -3.04 -1.71
N ALA A 111 -2.44 -1.87 -1.19
CA ALA A 111 -3.09 -0.83 -1.99
C ALA A 111 -2.21 -0.32 -3.13
N ARG A 112 -0.91 -0.07 -2.89
CA ARG A 112 0.05 0.32 -3.94
C ARG A 112 0.25 -0.77 -4.99
N GLU A 113 0.39 -2.02 -4.57
CA GLU A 113 0.55 -3.13 -5.51
C GLU A 113 -0.69 -3.35 -6.38
N ALA A 114 -1.89 -3.16 -5.81
CA ALA A 114 -3.13 -3.17 -6.59
C ALA A 114 -3.19 -2.00 -7.56
N GLU A 115 -2.82 -0.79 -7.13
CA GLU A 115 -2.82 0.41 -7.97
C GLU A 115 -1.91 0.26 -9.19
N ALA A 116 -0.66 -0.14 -8.97
CA ALA A 116 0.30 -0.36 -10.04
C ALA A 116 -0.20 -1.41 -11.04
N TRP A 117 -0.72 -2.52 -10.53
CA TRP A 117 -1.30 -3.59 -11.36
C TRP A 117 -2.53 -3.13 -12.16
N ILE A 118 -3.44 -2.36 -11.55
CA ILE A 118 -4.62 -1.80 -12.22
C ILE A 118 -4.21 -0.88 -13.37
N ARG A 119 -3.21 -0.02 -13.16
CA ARG A 119 -2.70 0.87 -14.21
C ARG A 119 -1.99 0.10 -15.32
N GLU A 120 -1.10 -0.83 -14.97
CA GLU A 120 -0.35 -1.64 -15.91
C GLU A 120 -1.27 -2.44 -16.83
N LYS A 121 -2.33 -3.05 -16.28
CA LYS A 121 -3.28 -3.88 -17.03
C LYS A 121 -4.44 -3.08 -17.62
N GLY A 122 -4.51 -1.76 -17.39
CA GLY A 122 -5.59 -0.92 -17.91
C GLY A 122 -6.97 -1.31 -17.38
N ILE A 123 -7.07 -1.80 -16.14
CA ILE A 123 -8.30 -2.34 -15.57
C ILE A 123 -9.29 -1.20 -15.31
N ALA A 124 -10.49 -1.36 -15.85
CA ALA A 124 -11.54 -0.37 -15.74
C ALA A 124 -12.82 -0.96 -15.12
N VAL A 125 -13.17 -2.23 -15.37
CA VAL A 125 -14.10 -3.02 -14.56
C VAL A 125 -13.30 -3.96 -13.67
N LEU A 126 -13.29 -3.70 -12.37
CA LEU A 126 -12.57 -4.48 -11.38
C LEU A 126 -13.50 -5.47 -10.70
N ASN A 127 -13.22 -6.77 -10.80
CA ASN A 127 -13.83 -7.75 -9.92
C ASN A 127 -13.01 -7.84 -8.62
N VAL A 128 -13.67 -7.71 -7.47
CA VAL A 128 -13.04 -7.88 -6.16
C VAL A 128 -13.64 -9.08 -5.44
N THR A 129 -12.77 -9.96 -4.97
CA THR A 129 -13.07 -11.17 -4.20
C THR A 129 -12.09 -11.31 -3.03
N GLY A 130 -12.31 -12.26 -2.13
CA GLY A 130 -11.42 -12.45 -1.00
C GLY A 130 -11.93 -13.44 0.02
N SER A 131 -11.34 -13.39 1.21
CA SER A 131 -11.76 -14.20 2.36
C SER A 131 -13.22 -13.90 2.72
N GLN A 132 -14.05 -14.95 2.74
CA GLN A 132 -15.44 -14.90 3.18
C GLN A 132 -15.49 -15.05 4.70
N THR A 133 -15.95 -14.01 5.40
CA THR A 133 -16.00 -14.02 6.87
C THR A 133 -16.94 -12.95 7.40
N THR A 134 -17.48 -13.16 8.59
CA THR A 134 -18.23 -12.16 9.35
C THR A 134 -17.35 -11.36 10.31
N ASP A 135 -16.03 -11.59 10.30
CA ASP A 135 -15.08 -10.81 11.11
C ASP A 135 -15.01 -9.36 10.61
N ALA A 136 -15.42 -8.44 11.49
CA ALA A 136 -15.41 -7.01 11.22
C ALA A 136 -13.99 -6.45 10.98
N ALA A 137 -12.93 -7.09 11.50
CA ALA A 137 -11.55 -6.69 11.25
C ALA A 137 -11.14 -6.90 9.79
N VAL A 138 -11.54 -8.03 9.20
CA VAL A 138 -11.32 -8.34 7.77
C VAL A 138 -12.05 -7.33 6.89
N TYR A 139 -13.33 -7.08 7.17
CA TYR A 139 -14.11 -6.07 6.45
C TYR A 139 -13.44 -4.68 6.52
N ARG A 140 -13.10 -4.19 7.73
CA ARG A 140 -12.48 -2.86 7.91
C ARG A 140 -11.16 -2.75 7.15
N THR A 141 -10.30 -3.75 7.27
CA THR A 141 -8.98 -3.74 6.63
C THR A 141 -9.12 -3.74 5.10
N ALA A 142 -10.05 -4.53 4.55
CA ALA A 142 -10.34 -4.53 3.12
C ALA A 142 -10.86 -3.17 2.66
N SER A 143 -11.78 -2.56 3.41
CA SER A 143 -12.28 -1.21 3.13
C SER A 143 -11.13 -0.19 3.12
N ASP A 144 -10.28 -0.16 4.14
CA ASP A 144 -9.15 0.77 4.22
C ASP A 144 -8.19 0.64 3.02
N ILE A 145 -7.93 -0.59 2.57
CA ILE A 145 -7.11 -0.87 1.37
C ILE A 145 -7.77 -0.31 0.12
N LEU A 146 -9.07 -0.53 -0.06
CA LEU A 146 -9.82 -0.09 -1.24
C LEU A 146 -9.98 1.43 -1.27
N GLU A 147 -10.14 2.07 -0.11
CA GLU A 147 -10.14 3.53 0.02
C GLU A 147 -8.79 4.14 -0.34
N THR A 148 -7.71 3.56 0.19
CA THR A 148 -6.34 3.97 -0.15
C THR A 148 -6.07 3.77 -1.64
N LEU A 149 -6.46 2.63 -2.21
CA LEU A 149 -6.35 2.33 -3.63
C LEU A 149 -7.06 3.38 -4.48
N HIS A 150 -8.30 3.74 -4.12
CA HIS A 150 -9.04 4.78 -4.83
C HIS A 150 -8.28 6.12 -4.81
N GLN A 151 -7.80 6.55 -3.64
CA GLN A 151 -7.01 7.77 -3.50
C GLN A 151 -5.77 7.75 -4.41
N LEU A 152 -5.03 6.63 -4.43
CA LEU A 152 -3.85 6.47 -5.29
C LEU A 152 -4.19 6.50 -6.79
N LEU A 153 -5.35 5.97 -7.18
CA LEU A 153 -5.82 6.00 -8.57
C LEU A 153 -6.25 7.40 -9.03
N MET A 154 -6.76 8.23 -8.11
CA MET A 154 -7.19 9.60 -8.38
C MET A 154 -6.03 10.59 -8.50
N ILE A 155 -4.88 10.28 -7.91
CA ILE A 155 -3.65 11.04 -8.16
C ILE A 155 -3.27 10.80 -9.62
N ASP A 156 -3.50 11.79 -10.48
CA ASP A 156 -3.23 11.72 -11.92
C ASP A 156 -1.72 11.86 -12.18
N PRO A 157 -1.02 10.84 -12.69
CA PRO A 157 0.37 10.99 -13.08
C PRO A 157 0.51 11.91 -14.30
N ARG A 158 -0.55 12.36 -14.98
CA ARG A 158 -0.45 13.33 -16.09
C ARG A 158 -0.37 14.79 -15.64
N HIS A 159 -0.64 15.07 -14.37
CA HIS A 159 -0.18 16.30 -13.70
C HIS A 159 1.24 16.15 -13.10
N HIS A 160 1.87 14.99 -13.34
CA HIS A 160 3.28 14.65 -13.09
C HIS A 160 3.84 13.89 -14.32
N ARG A 161 3.52 14.33 -15.55
CA ARG A 161 4.22 13.84 -16.74
C ARG A 161 5.62 14.45 -16.74
N SER A 162 6.49 13.84 -15.95
CA SER A 162 7.93 13.91 -16.13
C SER A 162 8.26 13.22 -17.46
N GLY A 163 9.01 13.90 -18.33
CA GLY A 163 9.32 13.42 -19.67
C GLY A 163 10.23 12.18 -19.67
N PRO A 164 10.44 11.51 -20.82
CA PRO A 164 11.43 10.46 -20.92
C PRO A 164 12.82 11.09 -20.75
N GLY A 165 13.35 10.99 -19.52
CA GLY A 165 14.59 11.63 -19.08
C GLY A 165 14.61 12.04 -17.60
N ASP A 166 13.48 12.01 -16.89
CA ASP A 166 13.42 12.55 -15.53
C ASP A 166 13.71 11.51 -14.43
N VAL A 167 14.67 11.86 -13.59
CA VAL A 167 15.05 11.21 -12.33
C VAL A 167 13.83 11.12 -11.40
N ALA A 168 13.65 9.97 -10.75
CA ALA A 168 12.57 9.69 -9.80
C ALA A 168 12.27 10.90 -8.88
N THR A 169 11.00 11.31 -8.77
CA THR A 169 10.66 12.49 -7.99
C THR A 169 10.96 12.26 -6.51
N ARG A 170 11.17 13.34 -5.73
CA ARG A 170 11.34 13.24 -4.27
C ARG A 170 10.21 12.51 -3.56
N ALA A 171 9.00 12.50 -4.13
CA ALA A 171 7.86 11.77 -3.58
C ALA A 171 7.98 10.25 -3.87
N ASP A 172 8.41 9.88 -5.09
CA ASP A 172 8.64 8.48 -5.48
C ASP A 172 9.82 7.87 -4.72
N VAL A 173 10.90 8.63 -4.59
CA VAL A 173 12.10 8.27 -3.81
C VAL A 173 11.77 8.17 -2.32
N ARG A 174 10.88 9.02 -1.79
CA ARG A 174 10.33 8.88 -0.44
C ARG A 174 9.48 7.61 -0.33
N LEU A 175 8.59 7.33 -1.28
CA LEU A 175 7.68 6.18 -1.22
C LEU A 175 8.39 4.83 -1.31
N ASP A 176 9.46 4.70 -2.09
CA ASP A 176 10.27 3.47 -2.12
C ASP A 176 11.11 3.29 -0.84
N ALA A 177 11.56 4.41 -0.26
CA ALA A 177 12.20 4.42 1.04
C ALA A 177 11.24 4.10 2.21
N PHE A 178 9.93 4.28 2.02
CA PHE A 178 8.85 3.89 2.95
C PHE A 178 8.58 2.37 2.97
N VAL A 179 9.01 1.58 1.96
CA VAL A 179 8.70 0.15 1.84
C VAL A 179 9.78 -0.76 2.44
N ARG A 180 11.01 -0.28 2.62
CA ARG A 180 12.06 -0.99 3.35
C ARG A 180 12.30 -0.31 4.69
N ILE A 181 11.78 -0.90 5.77
CA ILE A 181 12.19 -0.52 7.13
C ILE A 181 13.69 -0.81 7.22
N PRO A 182 14.55 0.21 7.39
CA PRO A 182 15.99 0.01 7.38
C PRO A 182 16.39 -0.85 8.57
N LYS A 183 17.24 -1.85 8.34
CA LYS A 183 17.75 -2.76 9.36
C LYS A 183 19.13 -2.35 9.87
N THR A 184 19.81 -1.45 9.17
CA THR A 184 21.12 -0.91 9.55
C THR A 184 21.12 0.62 9.50
N VAL A 185 22.07 1.24 10.20
CA VAL A 185 22.31 2.68 10.19
C VAL A 185 22.63 3.15 8.78
N ASP A 186 23.35 2.36 7.98
CA ASP A 186 23.70 2.74 6.60
C ASP A 186 22.46 2.73 5.68
N GLU A 187 21.57 1.74 5.82
CA GLU A 187 20.27 1.72 5.12
C GLU A 187 19.40 2.90 5.55
N ALA A 188 19.35 3.20 6.84
CA ALA A 188 18.61 4.34 7.39
C ALA A 188 19.13 5.67 6.84
N VAL A 189 20.45 5.82 6.73
CA VAL A 189 21.10 6.98 6.11
C VAL A 189 20.76 7.06 4.63
N ALA A 190 20.79 5.96 3.88
CA ALA A 190 20.42 5.95 2.46
C ALA A 190 18.97 6.42 2.24
N VAL A 191 18.03 5.95 3.09
CA VAL A 191 16.63 6.40 3.10
C VAL A 191 16.52 7.91 3.37
N LEU A 192 17.22 8.42 4.38
CA LEU A 192 17.18 9.84 4.70
C LEU A 192 17.82 10.70 3.60
N LEU A 193 18.94 10.25 3.03
CA LEU A 193 19.57 10.91 1.90
C LEU A 193 18.58 11.02 0.75
N SER A 194 17.93 9.92 0.37
CA SER A 194 16.97 9.89 -0.73
C SER A 194 15.77 10.83 -0.46
N ALA A 195 15.31 10.91 0.79
CA ALA A 195 14.17 11.73 1.20
C ALA A 195 14.47 13.24 1.39
N LEU A 196 15.70 13.62 1.76
CA LEU A 196 16.03 15.01 2.14
C LEU A 196 16.21 15.93 0.93
N SER A 197 15.82 17.20 1.11
CA SER A 197 16.07 18.20 0.08
C SER A 197 17.53 18.61 -0.01
N PHE A 198 17.98 19.11 -1.17
CA PHE A 198 19.33 19.65 -1.32
C PHE A 198 19.62 20.71 -0.26
N ARG A 199 18.68 21.62 0.00
CA ARG A 199 18.79 22.64 1.07
C ARG A 199 18.95 22.01 2.45
N ASP A 200 18.18 20.98 2.77
CA ASP A 200 18.26 20.30 4.08
C ASP A 200 19.58 19.53 4.22
N ARG A 201 20.01 18.84 3.16
CA ARG A 201 21.31 18.17 3.08
C ARG A 201 22.46 19.15 3.33
N THR A 202 22.47 20.32 2.66
CA THR A 202 23.47 21.37 2.90
C THR A 202 23.44 21.88 4.33
N ARG A 203 22.24 22.10 4.89
CA ARG A 203 22.07 22.60 6.27
C ARG A 203 22.61 21.61 7.29
N ILE A 204 22.32 20.31 7.12
CA ILE A 204 22.76 19.25 8.02
C ILE A 204 24.27 19.02 7.90
N ALA A 205 24.81 19.01 6.68
CA ALA A 205 26.25 18.83 6.41
C ALA A 205 27.12 19.90 7.09
N ASN A 206 26.64 21.16 7.10
CA ASN A 206 27.33 22.30 7.68
C ASN A 206 26.96 22.57 9.16
N MET A 207 26.09 21.74 9.74
CA MET A 207 25.71 21.87 11.15
C MET A 207 26.86 21.42 12.06
N ASP A 208 27.02 22.07 13.21
CA ASP A 208 27.91 21.57 14.28
C ASP A 208 27.33 20.28 14.88
N GLU A 209 28.18 19.34 15.27
CA GLU A 209 27.80 18.08 15.90
C GLU A 209 26.98 18.31 17.17
N LYS A 210 27.34 19.34 17.95
CA LYS A 210 26.60 19.74 19.16
C LYS A 210 25.18 20.23 18.88
N ARG A 211 24.90 20.64 17.63
CA ARG A 211 23.58 21.14 17.23
C ARG A 211 22.70 20.06 16.60
N LEU A 212 23.20 18.83 16.42
CA LEU A 212 22.40 17.72 15.88
C LEU A 212 21.17 17.41 16.75
N ASP A 213 21.26 17.63 18.07
CA ASP A 213 20.14 17.43 19.00
C ASP A 213 18.94 18.32 18.66
N THR A 214 19.14 19.46 17.98
CA THR A 214 18.05 20.33 17.52
C THR A 214 17.19 19.69 16.42
N LEU A 215 17.67 18.62 15.77
CA LEU A 215 16.93 17.85 14.78
C LEU A 215 16.03 16.77 15.42
N MET A 216 16.17 16.50 16.72
CA MET A 216 15.42 15.45 17.39
C MET A 216 13.90 15.66 17.35
N PRO A 217 13.35 16.87 17.55
CA PRO A 217 11.90 17.10 17.45
C PRO A 217 11.33 16.96 16.02
N SER A 218 12.18 16.88 14.99
CA SER A 218 11.77 16.77 13.59
C SER A 218 12.23 15.44 12.97
N ILE A 219 13.47 15.39 12.49
CA ILE A 219 14.07 14.19 11.89
C ILE A 219 14.14 13.04 12.91
N GLY A 220 14.39 13.33 14.19
CA GLY A 220 14.41 12.31 15.23
C GLY A 220 13.05 11.63 15.41
N VAL A 221 11.96 12.40 15.42
CA VAL A 221 10.58 11.88 15.48
C VAL A 221 10.26 11.07 14.22
N TYR A 222 10.64 11.55 13.04
CA TYR A 222 10.47 10.82 11.78
C TYR A 222 11.17 9.45 11.85
N ILE A 223 12.44 9.41 12.25
CA ILE A 223 13.22 8.17 12.38
C ILE A 223 12.54 7.21 13.37
N GLN A 224 12.08 7.72 14.51
CA GLN A 224 11.41 6.90 15.52
C GLN A 224 10.12 6.24 15.02
N ASN A 225 9.33 6.99 14.25
CA ASN A 225 8.03 6.53 13.75
C ASN A 225 8.19 5.66 12.51
N GLU A 226 8.87 6.17 11.48
CA GLU A 226 8.95 5.53 10.17
C GLU A 226 9.89 4.32 10.16
N PHE A 227 10.96 4.33 10.95
CA PHE A 227 11.85 3.16 11.08
C PHE A 227 11.39 2.22 12.20
N ARG A 228 10.22 2.49 12.79
CA ARG A 228 9.52 1.65 13.79
C ARG A 228 10.37 1.32 15.01
N LEU A 229 11.19 2.27 15.46
CA LEU A 229 12.07 2.07 16.62
C LEU A 229 11.29 1.80 17.92
N ARG A 230 10.06 2.32 18.03
CA ARG A 230 9.20 2.09 19.21
C ARG A 230 8.38 0.79 19.14
N GLN A 231 8.18 0.23 17.95
CA GLN A 231 7.21 -0.86 17.71
C GLN A 231 7.87 -2.19 17.28
N GLY A 232 9.18 -2.23 17.05
CA GLY A 232 9.90 -3.49 16.82
C GLY A 232 10.84 -3.47 15.61
N ASN A 233 11.94 -2.74 15.71
CA ASN A 233 13.08 -2.84 14.77
C ASN A 233 14.38 -3.18 15.54
N PRO A 234 14.52 -4.43 16.04
CA PRO A 234 15.66 -4.82 16.85
C PRO A 234 16.98 -4.73 16.08
N SER A 235 16.99 -5.08 14.79
CA SER A 235 18.21 -5.03 13.96
C SER A 235 18.80 -3.63 13.88
N LEU A 236 17.97 -2.61 13.61
CA LEU A 236 18.46 -1.24 13.57
C LEU A 236 18.87 -0.74 14.95
N MET A 237 18.14 -1.12 16.01
CA MET A 237 18.52 -0.77 17.37
C MET A 237 19.87 -1.36 17.78
N ASP A 238 20.15 -2.61 17.42
CA ASP A 238 21.41 -3.28 17.71
C ASP A 238 22.57 -2.63 16.94
N ASP A 239 22.39 -2.32 15.65
CA ASP A 239 23.39 -1.59 14.86
C ASP A 239 23.59 -0.15 15.37
N CYS A 240 22.53 0.51 15.86
CA CYS A 240 22.67 1.81 16.54
C CYS A 240 23.48 1.69 17.83
N ARG A 241 23.23 0.68 18.67
CA ARG A 241 24.00 0.46 19.91
C ARG A 241 25.47 0.17 19.61
N ALA A 242 25.77 -0.61 18.58
CA ALA A 242 27.14 -0.93 18.18
C ALA A 242 27.95 0.30 17.71
N ARG A 243 27.26 1.31 17.16
CA ARG A 243 27.87 2.55 16.63
C ARG A 243 27.75 3.74 17.57
N SER A 244 27.11 3.56 18.72
CA SER A 244 26.84 4.60 19.72
C SER A 244 28.12 5.12 20.36
N ASP A 245 28.22 6.42 20.61
CA ASP A 245 29.36 6.99 21.35
C ASP A 245 29.17 6.84 22.88
N THR A 246 27.93 6.69 23.34
CA THR A 246 27.59 6.46 24.76
C THR A 246 26.52 5.38 24.93
N PRO A 247 26.46 4.68 26.07
CA PRO A 247 25.44 3.64 26.29
C PRO A 247 23.98 4.12 26.17
N ASP A 248 23.73 5.40 26.49
CA ASP A 248 22.39 6.00 26.52
C ASP A 248 22.07 6.87 25.28
N GLU A 249 22.90 6.83 24.23
CA GLU A 249 22.63 7.60 23.02
C GLU A 249 21.34 7.11 22.35
N ALA A 250 20.41 8.02 22.08
CA ALA A 250 19.18 7.68 21.39
C ALA A 250 19.50 7.11 19.98
N PRO A 251 18.93 5.97 19.56
CA PRO A 251 19.19 5.40 18.23
C PRO A 251 18.96 6.37 17.06
N ALA A 252 17.94 7.25 17.19
CA ALA A 252 17.70 8.30 16.20
C ALA A 252 18.84 9.32 16.10
N LYS A 253 19.52 9.63 17.20
CA LYS A 253 20.70 10.50 17.24
C LYS A 253 21.90 9.85 16.55
N VAL A 254 22.10 8.54 16.75
CA VAL A 254 23.13 7.75 16.05
C VAL A 254 22.94 7.83 14.54
N VAL A 255 21.70 7.63 14.06
CA VAL A 255 21.36 7.73 12.63
C VAL A 255 21.57 9.15 12.09
N ILE A 256 21.17 10.19 12.82
CA ILE A 256 21.37 11.60 12.41
C ILE A 256 22.87 11.94 12.30
N ARG A 257 23.68 11.47 13.25
CA ARG A 257 25.14 11.65 13.22
C ARG A 257 25.76 10.94 12.02
N ALA A 258 25.35 9.70 11.75
CA ALA A 258 25.80 8.95 10.57
C ALA A 258 25.39 9.64 9.26
N LEU A 259 24.18 10.17 9.17
CA LEU A 259 23.70 10.95 8.02
C LEU A 259 24.58 12.18 7.78
N ARG A 260 24.91 12.94 8.84
CA ARG A 260 25.80 14.10 8.73
C ARG A 260 27.18 13.70 8.22
N ARG A 261 27.74 12.59 8.72
CA ARG A 261 29.04 12.08 8.25
C ARG A 261 28.99 11.70 6.77
N ALA A 262 27.96 10.97 6.35
CA ALA A 262 27.76 10.63 4.94
C ALA A 262 27.69 11.88 4.05
N LEU A 263 26.89 12.88 4.43
CA LEU A 263 26.76 14.15 3.71
C LEU A 263 28.06 14.96 3.58
N ARG A 264 29.03 14.78 4.48
CA ARG A 264 30.35 15.43 4.38
C ARG A 264 31.32 14.66 3.49
N ASN A 265 31.06 13.37 3.25
CA ASN A 265 31.92 12.49 2.46
C ASN A 265 31.48 12.39 0.99
N THR A 266 30.20 12.63 0.65
CA THR A 266 29.64 12.51 -0.71
C THR A 266 29.93 13.72 -1.63
N ASP A 267 31.21 14.03 -1.83
CA ASP A 267 31.74 15.14 -2.65
C ASP A 267 31.59 16.56 -2.05
N GLY A 268 32.69 17.32 -2.09
CA GLY A 268 32.89 18.65 -1.48
C GLY A 268 32.01 19.80 -1.99
N VAL A 269 30.85 19.51 -2.58
CA VAL A 269 29.93 20.45 -3.25
C VAL A 269 28.99 21.15 -2.25
N LEU A 270 28.79 20.62 -1.04
CA LEU A 270 27.87 21.20 -0.05
C LEU A 270 28.54 22.23 0.89
N ARG A 271 29.77 22.68 0.61
CA ARG A 271 30.38 23.80 1.36
C ARG A 271 29.88 25.12 0.79
N VAL A 272 29.33 25.98 1.65
CA VAL A 272 29.01 27.37 1.30
C VAL A 272 30.32 28.06 0.90
N VAL A 273 30.48 28.40 -0.37
CA VAL A 273 31.55 29.30 -0.82
C VAL A 273 31.24 30.66 -0.21
N LYS A 274 32.19 31.20 0.56
CA LYS A 274 32.11 32.53 1.19
C LYS A 274 32.05 33.63 0.15
#